data_AF-A0A813RVQ4-F1
#
_entry.id   AF-A0A813RVQ4-F1
#
_cell.length_a   1.000
_cell.length_b   1.000
_cell.length_c   1.000
_cell.angle_alpha   90.00
_cell.angle_beta   90.00
_cell.angle_gamma   90.00
#
_symmetry.space_group_name_H-M   'P 1'
#
loop_
_entity.id
_entity.type
_entity.pdbx_description
1 polymer ?
#
loop_
_entity_poly.entity_id
_entity_poly.type
_entity_poly.pdbx_seq_one_letter_code
_entity_poly.pdbx_strand_id
1 'polypeptide(L)'
;MVGHKPLVYHQTFLWRISTTPAEVNFFQKLSLEKKYGYTVLKTLRNCIPYQCIVNNIVYSTNELLTSYTLKMIYLHEVEKYPNNHHWLNQNLCHRVMSLFKRLYKNFQLGKIQSYYIQNYNILDCEEFEILRSHMLKYVQLIVVHLKETLLLNTNPVRPSH
;
A
#
# COMPACT_ATOMS: atom_id res chain seq x y z
N MET A 1 32.02 -39.70 -30.67
CA MET A 1 32.16 -38.30 -30.25
C MET A 1 30.79 -37.64 -30.36
N VAL A 2 30.09 -37.49 -29.24
CA VAL A 2 28.74 -36.91 -29.20
C VAL A 2 28.90 -35.43 -28.91
N GLY A 3 28.52 -34.58 -29.87
CA GLY A 3 28.62 -33.13 -29.74
C GLY A 3 27.62 -32.61 -28.71
N HIS A 4 28.13 -32.06 -27.61
CA HIS A 4 27.32 -31.22 -26.72
C HIS A 4 26.95 -29.93 -27.47
N LYS A 5 25.68 -29.80 -27.85
CA LYS A 5 25.12 -28.49 -28.20
C LYS A 5 25.02 -27.67 -26.91
N PRO A 6 25.62 -26.47 -26.83
CA PRO A 6 25.41 -25.60 -25.68
C PRO A 6 23.94 -25.16 -25.63
N LEU A 7 23.34 -25.25 -24.45
CA LEU A 7 22.02 -24.66 -24.16
C LEU A 7 22.14 -23.15 -24.34
N VAL A 8 21.56 -22.63 -25.41
CA VAL A 8 21.44 -21.18 -25.64
C VAL A 8 20.41 -20.66 -24.67
N TYR A 9 20.85 -20.04 -23.58
CA TYR A 9 19.99 -19.23 -22.72
C TYR A 9 19.61 -17.98 -23.52
N HIS A 10 18.38 -17.96 -24.05
CA HIS A 10 17.80 -16.70 -24.51
C HIS A 10 17.55 -15.82 -23.28
N GLN A 11 18.44 -14.86 -23.04
CA GLN A 11 18.14 -13.73 -22.16
C GLN A 11 16.97 -12.96 -22.78
N THR A 12 15.77 -13.24 -22.31
CA THR A 12 14.59 -12.43 -22.63
C THR A 12 14.78 -11.06 -22.01
N PHE A 13 15.05 -10.05 -22.83
CA PHE A 13 14.98 -8.65 -22.43
C PHE A 13 13.52 -8.29 -22.16
N LEU A 14 13.14 -8.30 -20.88
CA LEU A 14 11.81 -7.89 -20.44
C LEU A 14 11.82 -6.39 -20.14
N TRP A 15 11.03 -5.62 -20.89
CA TRP A 15 10.77 -4.22 -20.62
C TRP A 15 9.51 -4.10 -19.74
N ARG A 16 9.57 -3.24 -18.71
CA ARG A 16 8.39 -2.89 -17.90
C ARG A 16 7.96 -1.47 -18.21
N ILE A 17 6.66 -1.29 -18.47
CA ILE A 17 6.06 0.03 -18.62
C ILE A 17 6.23 0.81 -17.31
N SER A 18 6.75 2.04 -17.40
CA SER A 18 6.85 2.97 -16.27
C SER A 18 5.81 4.07 -16.41
N THR A 19 4.91 4.19 -15.44
CA THR A 19 3.88 5.24 -15.39
C THR A 19 4.28 6.40 -14.47
N THR A 20 5.54 6.43 -14.03
CA THR A 20 6.08 7.44 -13.11
C THR A 20 5.79 8.87 -13.53
N PRO A 21 5.96 9.29 -14.81
CA PRO A 21 5.65 10.67 -15.21
C PRO A 21 4.16 11.04 -15.01
N ALA A 22 3.25 10.11 -15.31
CA ALA A 22 1.82 10.30 -15.12
C ALA A 22 1.45 10.36 -13.62
N GLU A 23 2.06 9.48 -12.80
CA GLU A 23 1.92 9.51 -11.34
C GLU A 23 2.35 10.86 -10.77
N VAL A 24 3.53 11.36 -11.15
CA VAL A 24 4.06 12.64 -10.66
C VAL A 24 3.12 13.78 -11.03
N ASN A 25 2.66 13.84 -12.28
CA ASN A 25 1.71 14.86 -12.73
C ASN A 25 0.40 14.81 -11.94
N PHE A 26 -0.13 13.61 -11.67
CA PHE A 26 -1.32 13.45 -10.85
C PHE A 26 -1.11 13.98 -9.44
N PHE A 27 -0.03 13.57 -8.77
CA PHE A 27 0.28 14.00 -7.40
C PHE A 27 0.55 15.51 -7.30
N GLN A 28 1.15 16.13 -8.33
CA GLN A 28 1.35 17.57 -8.38
C GLN A 28 0.01 18.33 -8.39
N LYS A 29 -0.99 17.82 -9.14
CA LYS A 29 -2.32 18.40 -9.27
C LYS A 29 -3.24 18.15 -8.07
N LEU A 30 -2.85 17.28 -7.13
CA LEU A 30 -3.62 17.08 -5.91
C LEU A 30 -3.68 18.35 -5.07
N SER A 31 -4.85 18.58 -4.46
CA SER A 31 -5.03 19.60 -3.44
C SER A 31 -4.19 19.29 -2.19
N LEU A 32 -4.00 20.30 -1.34
CA LEU A 32 -3.17 20.18 -0.14
C LEU A 32 -3.71 19.11 0.82
N GLU A 33 -5.03 19.01 0.96
CA GLU A 33 -5.71 18.04 1.84
C GLU A 33 -5.44 16.60 1.41
N LYS A 34 -5.48 16.35 0.10
CA LYS A 34 -5.17 15.04 -0.47
C LYS A 34 -3.69 14.72 -0.29
N LYS A 35 -2.79 15.67 -0.61
CA LYS A 35 -1.35 15.50 -0.36
C LYS A 35 -1.07 15.17 1.11
N TYR A 36 -1.74 15.85 2.03
CA TYR A 36 -1.65 15.57 3.46
C TYR A 36 -2.14 14.16 3.79
N GLY A 37 -3.29 13.74 3.24
CA GLY A 37 -3.80 12.38 3.45
C GLY A 37 -2.87 11.27 2.96
N TYR A 38 -2.19 11.48 1.83
CA TYR A 38 -1.16 10.56 1.36
C TYR A 38 0.07 10.53 2.28
N THR A 39 0.49 11.69 2.79
CA THR A 39 1.57 11.78 3.78
C THR A 39 1.21 11.02 5.05
N VAL A 40 0.00 11.21 5.59
CA VAL A 40 -0.49 10.47 6.77
C VAL A 40 -0.45 8.96 6.52
N LEU A 41 -0.92 8.50 5.35
CA LEU A 41 -0.88 7.08 4.97
C LEU A 41 0.55 6.52 4.98
N LYS A 42 1.51 7.24 4.38
CA LYS A 42 2.92 6.84 4.38
C LYS A 42 3.52 6.82 5.78
N THR A 43 3.21 7.82 6.60
CA THR A 43 3.72 7.91 7.97
C THR A 43 3.21 6.73 8.80
N LEU A 44 1.91 6.41 8.71
CA LEU A 44 1.31 5.30 9.43
C LEU A 44 1.90 3.93 9.09
N ARG A 45 2.28 3.70 7.82
CA ARG A 45 3.09 2.53 7.47
C ARG A 45 4.35 2.50 8.34
N ASN A 46 5.10 3.60 8.39
CA ASN A 46 6.37 3.60 9.12
C ASN A 46 6.23 3.63 10.66
N CYS A 47 5.07 3.99 11.19
CA CYS A 47 4.85 4.10 12.65
C CYS A 47 4.88 2.76 13.39
N ILE A 48 4.54 1.67 12.71
CA ILE A 48 4.46 0.34 13.35
C ILE A 48 5.63 -0.48 12.83
N PRO A 49 6.70 -0.65 13.62
CA PRO A 49 7.81 -1.48 13.21
C PRO A 49 7.34 -2.92 13.07
N TYR A 50 7.61 -3.50 11.90
CA TYR A 50 7.34 -4.90 11.62
C TYR A 50 8.45 -5.45 10.75
N GLN A 51 8.94 -6.62 11.12
CA GLN A 51 9.92 -7.37 10.35
C GLN A 51 9.52 -8.85 10.36
N CYS A 52 9.87 -9.54 9.29
CA CYS A 52 9.72 -10.99 9.21
C CYS A 52 10.92 -11.60 8.48
N ILE A 53 11.15 -12.88 8.74
CA ILE A 53 12.21 -13.64 8.09
C ILE A 53 11.55 -14.75 7.29
N VAL A 54 11.81 -14.77 5.99
CA VAL A 54 11.35 -15.84 5.09
C VAL A 54 12.53 -16.29 4.26
N ASN A 55 12.82 -17.60 4.25
CA ASN A 55 13.96 -18.18 3.52
C ASN A 55 15.30 -17.48 3.82
N ASN A 56 15.57 -17.18 5.10
CA ASN A 56 16.75 -16.45 5.57
C ASN A 56 16.90 -15.01 5.05
N ILE A 57 15.86 -14.45 4.42
CA ILE A 57 15.80 -13.04 4.00
C ILE A 57 14.95 -12.28 5.01
N VAL A 58 15.48 -11.16 5.51
CA VAL A 58 14.76 -10.25 6.41
C VAL A 58 13.97 -9.26 5.55
N TYR A 59 12.66 -9.20 5.77
CA TYR A 59 11.76 -8.23 5.14
C TYR A 59 11.25 -7.23 6.16
N SER A 60 11.40 -5.95 5.83
CA SER A 60 10.91 -4.79 6.57
C SER A 60 9.52 -4.34 6.11
N THR A 61 8.95 -3.38 6.83
CA THR A 61 7.67 -2.73 6.48
C THR A 61 7.64 -2.15 5.06
N ASN A 62 8.77 -1.63 4.57
CA ASN A 62 8.85 -1.02 3.24
C ASN A 62 8.81 -2.07 2.12
N GLU A 63 9.26 -3.29 2.39
CA GLU A 63 9.20 -4.40 1.45
C GLU A 63 7.81 -5.06 1.48
N LEU A 64 7.22 -5.21 2.68
CA LEU A 64 5.87 -5.76 2.83
C LEU A 64 4.77 -4.83 2.31
N LEU A 65 4.92 -3.52 2.48
CA LEU A 65 3.97 -2.51 2.01
C LEU A 65 4.69 -1.40 1.26
N THR A 66 5.04 -1.71 0.01
CA THR A 66 5.79 -0.79 -0.83
C THR A 66 5.07 0.55 -1.01
N SER A 67 5.84 1.60 -1.24
CA SER A 67 5.28 2.92 -1.59
C SER A 67 4.44 2.86 -2.87
N TYR A 68 4.74 1.94 -3.79
CA TYR A 68 3.96 1.77 -5.02
C TYR A 68 2.58 1.16 -4.73
N THR A 69 2.52 0.16 -3.87
CA THR A 69 1.26 -0.42 -3.37
C THR A 69 0.38 0.64 -2.73
N LEU A 70 0.97 1.50 -1.88
CA LEU A 70 0.26 2.64 -1.28
C LEU A 70 -0.21 3.66 -2.31
N LYS A 71 0.61 3.98 -3.33
CA LYS A 71 0.18 4.88 -4.41
C LYS A 71 -1.04 4.33 -5.14
N MET A 72 -1.02 3.07 -5.56
CA MET A 72 -2.10 2.50 -6.36
C MET A 72 -3.44 2.54 -5.63
N ILE A 73 -3.49 2.09 -4.37
CA ILE A 73 -4.73 2.18 -3.58
C ILE A 73 -5.20 3.63 -3.36
N TYR A 74 -4.25 4.56 -3.24
CA TYR A 74 -4.52 5.95 -2.90
C TYR A 74 -5.12 6.69 -4.10
N LEU A 75 -4.59 6.46 -5.29
CA LEU A 75 -5.13 7.01 -6.54
C LEU A 75 -6.59 6.59 -6.74
N HIS A 76 -6.89 5.29 -6.58
CA HIS A 76 -8.27 4.78 -6.65
C HIS A 76 -9.20 5.40 -5.60
N GLU A 77 -8.71 5.68 -4.39
CA GLU A 77 -9.52 6.33 -3.35
C GLU A 77 -9.77 7.82 -3.65
N VAL A 78 -8.78 8.53 -4.20
CA VAL A 78 -8.94 9.92 -4.65
C VAL A 78 -9.93 10.03 -5.80
N GLU A 79 -9.86 9.14 -6.78
CA GLU A 79 -10.81 9.09 -7.89
C GLU A 79 -12.24 8.85 -7.39
N LYS A 80 -12.39 7.92 -6.44
CA LYS A 80 -13.69 7.62 -5.82
C LYS A 80 -14.23 8.77 -4.96
N TYR A 81 -13.37 9.56 -4.33
CA TYR A 81 -13.73 10.66 -3.44
C TYR A 81 -13.05 11.97 -3.88
N PRO A 82 -13.50 12.57 -4.99
CA PRO A 82 -12.82 13.72 -5.59
C PRO A 82 -13.00 15.01 -4.78
N ASN A 83 -14.04 15.14 -3.96
CA ASN A 83 -14.31 16.34 -3.17
C ASN A 83 -13.36 16.45 -1.95
N ASN A 84 -12.73 17.61 -1.77
CA ASN A 84 -11.78 17.88 -0.68
C ASN A 84 -12.38 17.73 0.71
N HIS A 85 -13.70 17.90 0.89
CA HIS A 85 -14.36 17.71 2.19
C HIS A 85 -14.15 16.30 2.78
N HIS A 86 -13.97 15.28 1.93
CA HIS A 86 -13.67 13.91 2.39
C HIS A 86 -12.24 13.74 2.92
N TRP A 87 -11.36 14.72 2.71
CA TRP A 87 -9.94 14.68 3.04
C TRP A 87 -9.58 15.60 4.22
N LEU A 88 -10.59 16.13 4.91
CA LEU A 88 -10.46 17.04 6.04
C LEU A 88 -10.91 16.39 7.36
N ASN A 89 -10.32 16.83 8.47
CA ASN A 89 -10.76 16.53 9.84
C ASN A 89 -11.02 15.03 10.07
N GLN A 90 -12.17 14.69 10.67
CA GLN A 90 -12.59 13.32 10.95
C GLN A 90 -12.75 12.48 9.67
N ASN A 91 -13.15 13.09 8.55
CA ASN A 91 -13.30 12.35 7.28
C ASN A 91 -11.95 11.81 6.78
N LEU A 92 -10.85 12.54 6.98
CA LEU A 92 -9.52 12.06 6.62
C LEU A 92 -9.19 10.74 7.33
N CYS A 93 -9.46 10.65 8.63
CA CYS A 93 -9.25 9.43 9.39
C CYS A 93 -10.08 8.27 8.82
N HIS A 94 -11.34 8.53 8.49
CA HIS A 94 -12.21 7.53 7.86
C HIS A 94 -11.65 7.06 6.50
N ARG A 95 -11.06 7.96 5.70
CA ARG A 95 -10.42 7.61 4.43
C ARG A 95 -9.17 6.76 4.62
N VAL A 96 -8.31 7.13 5.55
CA VAL A 96 -7.10 6.36 5.87
C VAL A 96 -7.45 4.96 6.39
N MET A 97 -8.43 4.86 7.29
CA MET A 97 -8.95 3.56 7.76
C MET A 97 -9.56 2.75 6.61
N SER A 98 -10.32 3.38 5.71
CA SER A 98 -10.87 2.76 4.50
C SER A 98 -9.77 2.18 3.60
N LEU A 99 -8.67 2.91 3.41
CA LEU A 99 -7.51 2.48 2.63
C LEU A 99 -6.85 1.22 3.20
N PHE A 100 -6.60 1.17 4.52
CA PHE A 100 -6.02 -0.03 5.13
C PHE A 100 -6.98 -1.24 5.12
N LYS A 101 -8.29 -1.02 5.32
CA LYS A 101 -9.28 -2.09 5.14
C LYS A 101 -9.31 -2.61 3.70
N ARG A 102 -9.20 -1.73 2.71
CA ARG A 102 -9.13 -2.12 1.29
C ARG A 102 -7.84 -2.86 0.99
N LEU A 103 -6.69 -2.43 1.52
CA LEU A 103 -5.43 -3.16 1.42
C LEU A 103 -5.56 -4.58 1.94
N TYR A 104 -6.11 -4.73 3.15
CA TYR A 104 -6.31 -6.05 3.75
C TYR A 104 -7.14 -6.95 2.82
N LYS A 105 -8.29 -6.47 2.34
CA LYS A 105 -9.13 -7.21 1.40
C LYS A 105 -8.39 -7.54 0.09
N ASN A 106 -7.63 -6.60 -0.45
CA ASN A 106 -6.88 -6.81 -1.68
C ASN A 106 -5.76 -7.85 -1.51
N PHE A 107 -5.07 -7.87 -0.38
CA PHE A 107 -4.12 -8.93 -0.04
C PHE A 107 -4.81 -10.28 0.20
N GLN A 108 -6.02 -10.29 0.77
CA GLN A 108 -6.82 -11.52 0.87
C GLN A 108 -7.25 -12.05 -0.50
N LEU A 109 -7.44 -11.18 -1.49
CA LEU A 109 -7.82 -11.55 -2.85
C LEU A 109 -6.61 -11.76 -3.78
N GLY A 110 -5.40 -11.39 -3.35
CA GLY A 110 -4.21 -11.38 -4.19
C GLY A 110 -4.29 -10.39 -5.35
N LYS A 111 -5.10 -9.33 -5.24
CA LYS A 111 -5.35 -8.41 -6.35
C LYS A 111 -5.32 -6.94 -5.95
N ILE A 112 -4.43 -6.17 -6.56
CA ILE A 112 -4.48 -4.71 -6.62
C ILE A 112 -4.33 -4.29 -8.08
N GLN A 113 -5.39 -3.70 -8.63
CA GLN A 113 -5.39 -3.20 -9.99
C GLN A 113 -4.49 -1.97 -10.10
N SER A 114 -3.57 -1.96 -11.07
CA SER A 114 -2.84 -0.75 -11.46
C SER A 114 -3.82 0.33 -11.89
N TYR A 115 -3.56 1.56 -11.47
CA TYR A 115 -4.39 2.71 -11.81
C TYR A 115 -4.28 3.10 -13.28
N TYR A 116 -3.10 2.92 -13.89
CA TYR A 116 -2.81 3.39 -15.25
C TYR A 116 -2.82 2.27 -16.30
N ILE A 117 -2.56 1.03 -15.90
CA ILE A 117 -2.48 -0.10 -16.82
C ILE A 117 -3.68 -1.00 -16.55
N GLN A 118 -4.62 -1.02 -17.49
CA GLN A 118 -5.82 -1.85 -17.39
C GLN A 118 -5.44 -3.33 -17.30
N ASN A 119 -6.18 -4.09 -16.49
CA ASN A 119 -6.00 -5.53 -16.26
C ASN A 119 -4.64 -5.95 -15.67
N TYR A 120 -3.76 -5.01 -15.32
CA TYR A 120 -2.51 -5.32 -14.64
C TYR A 120 -2.70 -5.40 -13.11
N ASN A 121 -2.41 -6.57 -12.54
CA ASN A 121 -2.37 -6.78 -11.10
C ASN A 121 -0.95 -6.52 -10.57
N ILE A 122 -0.78 -5.56 -9.66
CA ILE A 122 0.55 -5.22 -9.12
C ILE A 122 1.07 -6.25 -8.10
N LEU A 123 0.23 -7.21 -7.70
CA LEU A 123 0.58 -8.29 -6.77
C LEU A 123 0.90 -9.61 -7.48
N ASP A 124 0.90 -9.62 -8.81
CA ASP A 124 1.16 -10.81 -9.61
C ASP A 124 2.67 -11.10 -9.69
N CYS A 125 3.24 -11.52 -8.56
CA CYS A 125 4.62 -11.96 -8.45
C CYS A 125 4.76 -13.05 -7.37
N GLU A 126 5.78 -13.90 -7.49
CA GLU A 126 6.00 -15.02 -6.57
C GLU A 126 6.26 -14.54 -5.13
N GLU A 127 6.96 -13.42 -4.98
CA GLU A 127 7.26 -12.84 -3.66
C GLU A 127 5.99 -12.46 -2.89
N PHE A 128 4.92 -12.05 -3.59
CA PHE A 128 3.66 -11.73 -2.93
C PHE A 128 3.07 -12.96 -2.23
N GLU A 129 3.02 -14.11 -2.88
CA GLU A 129 2.43 -15.32 -2.28
C GLU A 129 3.24 -15.80 -1.06
N ILE A 130 4.56 -15.69 -1.13
CA ILE A 130 5.46 -16.00 -0.01
C ILE A 130 5.22 -15.07 1.18
N LEU A 131 5.00 -13.77 0.92
CA LEU A 131 4.90 -12.73 1.95
C LEU A 131 3.46 -12.43 2.39
N ARG A 132 2.45 -12.98 1.72
CA ARG A 132 1.03 -12.62 1.87
C ARG A 132 0.53 -12.65 3.30
N SER A 133 0.87 -13.69 4.05
CA SER A 133 0.47 -13.85 5.46
C SER A 133 1.06 -12.74 6.34
N HIS A 134 2.31 -12.36 6.09
CA HIS A 134 3.00 -11.27 6.77
C HIS A 134 2.43 -9.90 6.41
N MET A 135 2.13 -9.67 5.12
CA MET A 135 1.46 -8.45 4.66
C MET A 135 0.07 -8.28 5.30
N LEU A 136 -0.72 -9.36 5.37
CA LEU A 136 -2.02 -9.36 6.04
C LEU A 136 -1.90 -9.04 7.53
N LYS A 137 -0.98 -9.73 8.23
CA LYS A 137 -0.73 -9.50 9.66
C LYS A 137 -0.30 -8.06 9.92
N TYR A 138 0.59 -7.53 9.08
CA TYR A 138 1.09 -6.17 9.21
C TYR A 138 -0.02 -5.12 9.00
N VAL A 139 -0.83 -5.24 7.94
CA VAL A 139 -1.96 -4.32 7.74
C VAL A 139 -2.97 -4.43 8.88
N GLN A 140 -3.23 -5.63 9.40
CA GLN A 140 -4.11 -5.83 10.54
C GLN A 140 -3.59 -5.13 11.80
N LEU A 141 -2.28 -5.19 12.08
CA LEU A 141 -1.65 -4.45 13.18
C LEU A 141 -1.87 -2.94 13.04
N ILE A 142 -1.72 -2.39 11.83
CA ILE A 142 -1.99 -0.97 11.58
C ILE A 142 -3.45 -0.61 11.89
N VAL A 143 -4.40 -1.44 11.42
CA VAL A 143 -5.82 -1.21 11.66
C VAL A 143 -6.17 -1.25 13.16
N VAL A 144 -5.58 -2.18 13.91
CA VAL A 144 -5.79 -2.29 15.36
C VAL A 144 -5.27 -1.04 16.09
N HIS A 145 -4.03 -0.65 15.84
CA HIS A 145 -3.43 0.54 16.47
C HIS A 145 -4.20 1.82 16.14
N LEU A 146 -4.67 1.96 14.90
CA LEU A 146 -5.50 3.10 14.50
C LEU A 146 -6.82 3.12 15.27
N LYS A 147 -7.50 1.98 15.42
CA LYS A 147 -8.74 1.90 16.20
C LYS A 147 -8.52 2.29 17.66
N GLU A 148 -7.50 1.74 18.30
CA GLU A 148 -7.17 2.06 19.69
C GLU A 148 -6.86 3.54 19.88
N THR A 149 -6.04 4.12 19.01
CA THR A 149 -5.70 5.55 19.03
C THR A 149 -6.94 6.45 18.85
N LEU A 150 -7.88 6.04 18.00
CA LEU A 150 -9.11 6.79 17.77
C LEU A 150 -10.09 6.68 18.93
N LEU A 151 -10.20 5.50 19.55
CA LEU A 151 -11.06 5.27 20.70
C LEU A 151 -10.58 6.05 21.93
N LEU A 152 -9.25 6.13 22.14
CA LEU A 152 -8.66 6.91 23.24
C LEU A 152 -8.92 8.42 23.11
N ASN A 153 -9.02 8.95 21.89
CA ASN A 153 -9.30 10.36 21.64
C ASN A 153 -10.80 10.71 21.68
N THR A 154 -11.70 9.73 21.79
CA THR A 154 -13.16 9.97 21.91
C THR A 154 -13.69 9.99 23.34
N ASN A 155 -12.85 9.65 24.33
CA ASN A 155 -13.20 9.76 25.75
C ASN A 155 -12.50 10.99 26.35
N PRO A 156 -13.13 12.17 26.36
CA PRO A 156 -12.58 13.28 27.14
C PRO A 156 -12.63 12.87 28.61
N VAL A 157 -11.46 12.77 29.24
CA VAL A 157 -11.33 12.72 30.69
C VAL A 157 -12.10 13.94 31.22
N ARG A 158 -13.28 13.73 31.80
CA ARG A 158 -14.00 14.80 32.49
C ARG A 158 -13.08 15.28 33.62
N PRO A 159 -12.75 16.58 33.71
CA PRO A 159 -12.10 17.08 34.90
C PRO A 159 -13.05 16.83 36.07
N SER A 160 -12.57 16.07 37.05
CA SER A 160 -13.22 15.95 38.36
C SER A 160 -13.22 17.34 38.98
N HIS A 161 -14.41 17.92 39.10
CA HIS A 161 -14.67 19.11 39.92
C HIS A 161 -14.47 18.78 41.40
#